data_AF-A0AAN8WSP4-F1
#
_entry.id   AF-A0AAN8WSP4-F1
#
_cell.length_a   1.000
_cell.length_b   1.000
_cell.length_c   1.000
_cell.angle_alpha   90.00
_cell.angle_beta   90.00
_cell.angle_gamma   90.00
#
_symmetry.space_group_name_H-M   'P 1'
#
loop_
_entity.id
_entity.type
_entity.pdbx_description
1 polymer ?
#
loop_
_entity_poly.entity_id
_entity_poly.type
_entity_poly.pdbx_seq_one_letter_code
_entity_poly.pdbx_strand_id
1 'polypeptide(L)'
;MFSALSTRSQSLKESTPSASGVLSIAPTNAGECRMGFHIKDYYPIENDYYHHQTCFWCYSFTPPHRKKYDLNITKDRVVLSDGKPRLDMKFVVENESYHFDLQEEEGWGHIVSSMADILEAIKLEDCCREAIRCCEQNLKHDSPVSIKYMNGTTEESVCPATWDGWTCFPDTKGGDVVTFKCPPYAYKGRPECT
;
A
#
# COMPACT_ATOMS: atom_id res chain seq x y z
N MET A 1 -53.91 -10.23 -65.00
CA MET A 1 -55.15 -10.65 -64.32
C MET A 1 -54.78 -10.86 -62.86
N PHE A 2 -55.12 -9.91 -61.96
CA PHE A 2 -56.24 -10.01 -61.00
C PHE A 2 -56.21 -11.34 -60.21
N SER A 3 -56.25 -11.45 -58.88
CA SER A 3 -56.41 -10.58 -57.69
C SER A 3 -56.07 -11.50 -56.48
N ALA A 4 -55.32 -11.04 -55.48
CA ALA A 4 -55.76 -10.52 -54.17
C ALA A 4 -56.40 -11.53 -53.18
N LEU A 5 -55.86 -11.54 -51.94
CA LEU A 5 -56.47 -11.67 -50.59
C LEU A 5 -55.30 -12.02 -49.61
N SER A 6 -54.65 -11.09 -48.90
CA SER A 6 -55.03 -10.44 -47.62
C SER A 6 -55.68 -11.42 -46.63
N THR A 7 -55.19 -11.68 -45.40
CA THR A 7 -54.90 -10.71 -44.32
C THR A 7 -54.21 -11.39 -43.10
N ARG A 8 -53.34 -10.64 -42.40
CA ARG A 8 -52.96 -10.64 -40.95
C ARG A 8 -52.40 -11.94 -40.30
N SER A 9 -51.50 -11.92 -39.30
CA SER A 9 -50.53 -11.00 -38.67
C SER A 9 -50.11 -11.71 -37.37
N GLN A 10 -48.83 -11.89 -37.08
CA GLN A 10 -48.34 -11.88 -35.70
C GLN A 10 -46.85 -11.50 -35.63
N SER A 11 -46.64 -10.49 -34.79
CA SER A 11 -45.47 -9.69 -34.47
C SER A 11 -44.15 -10.44 -34.25
N LEU A 12 -43.10 -9.99 -34.92
CA LEU A 12 -41.71 -10.17 -34.51
C LEU A 12 -41.47 -9.39 -33.21
N LYS A 13 -40.88 -10.03 -32.20
CA LYS A 13 -40.36 -9.36 -31.01
C LYS A 13 -38.92 -8.94 -31.27
N GLU A 14 -38.69 -7.63 -31.38
CA GLU A 14 -37.36 -7.02 -31.35
C GLU A 14 -36.76 -7.18 -29.95
N SER A 15 -35.54 -7.72 -29.89
CA SER A 15 -34.70 -7.74 -28.71
C SER A 15 -33.96 -6.40 -28.59
N THR A 16 -34.31 -5.64 -27.54
CA THR A 16 -33.70 -4.36 -27.18
C THR A 16 -32.23 -4.53 -26.75
N PRO A 17 -31.34 -3.54 -27.01
CA PRO A 17 -29.95 -3.59 -26.58
C PRO A 17 -29.84 -3.39 -25.06
N SER A 18 -29.08 -4.26 -24.40
CA SER A 18 -28.77 -4.14 -22.96
C SER A 18 -27.90 -2.89 -22.74
N ALA A 19 -28.46 -1.94 -21.98
CA ALA A 19 -27.82 -0.70 -21.58
C ALA A 19 -26.56 -0.97 -20.77
N SER A 20 -25.52 -0.20 -21.06
CA SER A 20 -24.29 -0.04 -20.29
C SER A 20 -24.58 0.00 -18.79
N GLY A 21 -24.10 -1.02 -18.08
CA GLY A 21 -24.07 -1.02 -16.63
C GLY A 21 -23.13 0.06 -16.13
N VAL A 22 -23.67 1.25 -15.85
CA VAL A 22 -23.02 2.21 -14.97
C VAL A 22 -22.88 1.51 -13.63
N LEU A 23 -21.63 1.23 -13.24
CA LEU A 23 -21.32 0.72 -11.91
C LEU A 23 -21.77 1.79 -10.92
N SER A 24 -22.93 1.59 -10.31
CA SER A 24 -23.45 2.46 -9.25
C SER A 24 -22.55 2.25 -8.03
N ILE A 25 -21.49 3.06 -7.93
CA ILE A 25 -20.73 3.21 -6.69
C ILE A 25 -21.72 3.79 -5.68
N ALA A 26 -22.18 2.95 -4.76
CA ALA A 26 -22.95 3.42 -3.61
C ALA A 26 -22.13 4.52 -2.93
N PRO A 27 -22.75 5.65 -2.53
CA PRO A 27 -22.03 6.70 -1.84
C PRO A 27 -21.45 6.08 -0.57
N THR A 28 -20.12 5.96 -0.52
CA THR A 28 -19.40 5.64 0.71
C THR A 28 -19.84 6.65 1.75
N ASN A 29 -20.22 6.18 2.94
CA ASN A 29 -20.57 7.05 4.06
C ASN A 29 -19.50 8.14 4.18
N ALA A 30 -19.90 9.39 3.90
CA ALA A 30 -19.00 10.53 3.95
C ALA A 30 -18.45 10.63 5.38
N GLY A 31 -17.18 10.29 5.56
CA GLY A 31 -16.48 10.37 6.84
C GLY A 31 -15.69 9.12 7.28
N GLU A 32 -15.77 8.00 6.55
CA GLU A 32 -15.03 6.78 6.93
C GLU A 32 -13.67 6.65 6.21
N CYS A 33 -12.62 6.41 6.99
CA CYS A 33 -11.29 6.13 6.49
C CYS A 33 -11.20 4.70 5.98
N ARG A 34 -10.99 4.55 4.67
CA ARG A 34 -10.94 3.23 4.02
C ARG A 34 -9.79 2.35 4.55
N MET A 35 -8.66 2.98 4.90
CA MET A 35 -7.61 2.32 5.69
C MET A 35 -8.02 2.39 7.16
N GLY A 36 -8.80 1.41 7.61
CA GLY A 36 -9.39 1.35 8.96
C GLY A 36 -8.41 0.95 10.07
N PHE A 37 -7.12 1.24 9.93
CA PHE A 37 -6.11 0.93 10.94
C PHE A 37 -5.07 2.04 11.05
N HIS A 38 -4.53 2.22 12.25
CA HIS A 38 -3.44 3.15 12.51
C HIS A 38 -2.10 2.42 12.38
N ILE A 39 -1.25 2.83 11.44
CA ILE A 39 -0.02 2.10 11.10
C ILE A 39 0.91 1.92 12.31
N LYS A 40 0.93 2.90 13.24
CA LYS A 40 1.77 2.85 14.45
C LYS A 40 1.39 1.72 15.41
N ASP A 41 0.16 1.20 15.34
CA ASP A 41 -0.26 0.07 16.19
C ASP A 41 0.48 -1.22 15.80
N TYR A 42 0.82 -1.35 14.52
CA TYR A 42 1.51 -2.50 13.95
C TYR A 42 3.02 -2.27 13.84
N TYR A 43 3.41 -1.07 13.41
CA TYR A 43 4.81 -0.65 13.23
C TYR A 43 5.09 0.60 14.08
N PRO A 44 5.37 0.44 15.38
CA PRO A 44 5.76 1.55 16.22
C PRO A 44 7.12 2.13 15.78
N ILE A 45 7.30 3.41 16.08
CA ILE A 45 8.43 4.23 15.58
C ILE A 45 9.65 4.13 16.53
N GLU A 46 9.57 3.32 17.59
CA GLU A 46 10.65 3.14 18.55
C GLU A 46 11.78 2.24 18.02
N ASN A 47 13.01 2.49 18.47
CA ASN A 47 14.19 1.65 18.23
C ASN A 47 14.38 1.25 16.76
N ASP A 48 14.10 2.17 15.85
CA ASP A 48 14.15 1.98 14.39
C ASP A 48 13.30 0.79 13.88
N TYR A 49 12.34 0.30 14.70
CA TYR A 49 11.49 -0.85 14.36
C TYR A 49 10.71 -0.59 13.08
N TYR A 50 10.09 0.59 12.99
CA TYR A 50 9.43 1.02 11.77
C TYR A 50 10.36 0.96 10.55
N HIS A 51 11.60 1.44 10.67
CA HIS A 51 12.54 1.56 9.54
C HIS A 51 12.85 0.18 8.98
N HIS A 52 13.34 -0.74 9.82
CA HIS A 52 13.72 -2.06 9.34
C HIS A 52 12.51 -2.91 8.93
N GLN A 53 11.34 -2.77 9.58
CA GLN A 53 10.16 -3.56 9.17
C GLN A 53 9.58 -3.08 7.84
N THR A 54 9.53 -1.76 7.61
CA THR A 54 9.02 -1.25 6.33
C THR A 54 9.98 -1.56 5.18
N CYS A 55 11.29 -1.52 5.42
CA CYS A 55 12.29 -1.99 4.47
C CYS A 55 12.19 -3.49 4.17
N PHE A 56 11.94 -4.33 5.19
CA PHE A 56 11.62 -5.74 4.98
C PHE A 56 10.42 -5.90 4.03
N TRP A 57 9.35 -5.12 4.22
CA TRP A 57 8.18 -5.19 3.33
C TRP A 57 8.48 -4.72 1.91
N CYS A 58 9.29 -3.68 1.73
CA CYS A 58 9.79 -3.27 0.42
C CYS A 58 10.53 -4.43 -0.29
N TYR A 59 11.39 -5.16 0.43
CA TYR A 59 12.08 -6.33 -0.10
C TYR A 59 11.12 -7.49 -0.39
N SER A 60 10.19 -7.77 0.53
CA SER A 60 9.22 -8.87 0.42
C SER A 60 8.28 -8.67 -0.77
N PHE A 61 7.84 -7.44 -1.02
CA PHE A 61 6.98 -7.11 -2.17
C PHE A 61 7.72 -6.92 -3.48
N THR A 62 9.06 -6.93 -3.46
CA THR A 62 9.86 -6.91 -4.69
C THR A 62 9.61 -8.19 -5.50
N PRO A 63 9.11 -8.09 -6.75
CA PRO A 63 8.84 -9.23 -7.62
C PRO A 63 10.05 -10.16 -7.81
N PRO A 64 9.85 -11.49 -7.92
CA PRO A 64 10.95 -12.44 -8.05
C PRO A 64 11.90 -12.17 -9.23
N HIS A 65 11.39 -11.70 -10.38
CA HIS A 65 12.21 -11.38 -11.54
C HIS A 65 13.15 -10.17 -11.36
N ARG A 66 12.97 -9.38 -10.29
CA ARG A 66 13.82 -8.24 -9.91
C ARG A 66 14.88 -8.65 -8.88
N LYS A 67 14.88 -9.92 -8.45
CA LYS A 67 15.85 -10.53 -7.55
C LYS A 67 16.69 -11.55 -8.31
N LYS A 68 17.96 -11.65 -7.94
CA LYS A 68 18.86 -12.73 -8.38
C LYS A 68 18.61 -14.00 -7.57
N TYR A 69 18.35 -13.85 -6.28
CA TYR A 69 17.98 -14.91 -5.35
C TYR A 69 17.24 -14.31 -4.15
N ASP A 70 16.48 -15.12 -3.41
CA ASP A 70 15.84 -14.67 -2.18
C ASP A 70 16.78 -14.87 -0.97
N LEU A 71 16.90 -13.83 -0.14
CA LEU A 71 17.52 -13.90 1.18
C LEU A 71 16.78 -14.87 2.12
N ASN A 72 17.53 -15.52 3.00
CA ASN A 72 16.98 -16.42 4.01
C ASN A 72 16.37 -15.62 5.18
N ILE A 73 15.08 -15.32 5.09
CA ILE A 73 14.36 -14.51 6.07
C ILE A 73 14.12 -15.29 7.36
N THR A 74 14.41 -14.66 8.50
CA THR A 74 14.10 -15.15 9.85
C THR A 74 13.15 -14.20 10.55
N LYS A 75 12.57 -14.67 11.66
CA LYS A 75 11.69 -13.86 12.50
C LYS A 75 11.99 -14.11 13.96
N ASP A 76 12.22 -13.03 14.69
CA ASP A 76 12.36 -13.04 16.14
C ASP A 76 11.07 -12.50 16.78
N ARG A 77 10.77 -12.93 18.01
CA ARG A 77 9.73 -12.26 18.80
C ARG A 77 10.39 -11.19 19.64
N VAL A 78 9.90 -9.96 19.48
CA VAL A 78 10.33 -8.82 20.29
C VAL A 78 9.15 -8.27 21.09
N VAL A 79 9.43 -7.77 22.28
CA VAL A 79 8.47 -7.03 23.10
C VAL A 79 8.94 -5.60 23.15
N LEU A 80 8.10 -4.71 22.68
CA LEU A 80 8.36 -3.28 22.55
C LEU A 80 7.84 -2.52 23.79
N SER A 81 8.04 -1.21 23.84
CA SER A 81 7.73 -0.39 25.01
C SER A 81 6.26 -0.44 25.44
N ASP A 82 5.34 -0.71 24.49
CA ASP A 82 3.91 -0.89 24.73
C ASP A 82 3.53 -2.28 25.29
N GLY A 83 4.53 -3.15 25.52
CA GLY A 83 4.35 -4.50 26.05
C GLY A 83 3.72 -5.49 25.06
N LYS A 84 3.43 -5.08 23.82
CA LYS A 84 2.81 -5.97 22.83
C LYS A 84 3.90 -6.77 22.10
N PRO A 85 3.75 -8.10 21.99
CA PRO A 85 4.70 -8.92 21.24
C PRO A 85 4.53 -8.67 19.75
N ARG A 86 5.66 -8.48 19.04
CA ARG A 86 5.72 -8.31 17.59
C ARG A 86 6.75 -9.24 16.98
N LEU A 87 6.68 -9.39 15.66
CA LEU A 87 7.68 -10.12 14.88
C LEU A 87 8.72 -9.13 14.38
N ASP A 88 9.98 -9.40 14.67
CA ASP A 88 11.11 -8.69 14.11
C ASP A 88 11.68 -9.48 12.93
N MET A 89 11.56 -8.94 11.72
CA MET A 89 11.96 -9.61 10.49
C MET A 89 13.42 -9.31 10.16
N LYS A 90 14.21 -10.37 10.01
CA LYS A 90 15.64 -10.33 9.70
C LYS A 90 15.96 -11.24 8.53
N PHE A 91 17.21 -11.24 8.09
CA PHE A 91 17.71 -12.29 7.21
C PHE A 91 19.06 -12.81 7.71
N VAL A 92 19.38 -14.03 7.32
CA VAL A 92 20.64 -14.68 7.68
C VAL A 92 21.53 -14.87 6.46
N VAL A 93 22.79 -14.48 6.63
CA VAL A 93 23.87 -14.78 5.71
C VAL A 93 24.93 -15.55 6.49
N GLU A 94 25.24 -16.75 6.01
CA GLU A 94 26.11 -17.72 6.68
C GLU A 94 25.62 -18.08 8.09
N ASN A 95 26.00 -17.33 9.12
CA ASN A 95 25.53 -17.50 10.50
C ASN A 95 25.22 -16.18 11.21
N GLU A 96 25.24 -15.06 10.49
CA GLU A 96 24.97 -13.74 11.03
C GLU A 96 23.58 -13.29 10.61
N SER A 97 22.90 -12.58 11.50
CA SER A 97 21.56 -12.06 11.28
C SER A 97 21.61 -10.55 11.13
N TYR A 98 20.98 -10.06 10.08
CA TYR A 98 20.98 -8.66 9.70
C TYR A 98 19.55 -8.14 9.63
N HIS A 99 19.37 -6.87 9.92
CA HIS A 99 18.11 -6.18 9.71
C HIS A 99 18.05 -5.66 8.26
N PHE A 100 16.83 -5.41 7.79
CA PHE A 100 16.63 -4.67 6.54
C PHE A 100 16.83 -3.18 6.80
N ASP A 101 18.05 -2.75 7.10
CA ASP A 101 18.37 -1.37 7.47
C ASP A 101 19.34 -0.73 6.47
N LEU A 102 19.04 0.50 6.04
CA LEU A 102 19.92 1.29 5.17
C LEU A 102 21.21 1.75 5.86
N GLN A 103 21.22 1.80 7.20
CA GLN A 103 22.36 2.25 8.01
C GLN A 103 23.32 1.09 8.33
N GLU A 104 22.86 -0.15 8.19
CA GLU A 104 23.68 -1.35 8.38
C GLU A 104 24.39 -1.70 7.06
N GLU A 105 25.54 -1.09 6.80
CA GLU A 105 26.24 -1.16 5.50
C GLU A 105 26.49 -2.59 5.00
N GLU A 106 26.89 -3.50 5.89
CA GLU A 106 27.16 -4.91 5.56
C GLU A 106 25.86 -5.66 5.20
N GLY A 107 24.84 -5.55 6.06
CA GLY A 107 23.52 -6.12 5.81
C GLY A 107 22.91 -5.58 4.51
N TRP A 108 22.97 -4.27 4.29
CA TRP A 108 22.50 -3.65 3.06
C TRP A 108 23.28 -4.12 1.83
N GLY A 109 24.59 -4.34 1.96
CA GLY A 109 25.42 -4.92 0.91
C GLY A 109 24.93 -6.30 0.45
N HIS A 110 24.49 -7.14 1.37
CA HIS A 110 23.87 -8.43 1.05
C HIS A 110 22.51 -8.28 0.35
N ILE A 111 21.70 -7.31 0.76
CA ILE A 111 20.43 -6.98 0.11
C ILE A 111 20.68 -6.55 -1.34
N VAL A 112 21.56 -5.57 -1.57
CA VAL A 112 21.95 -5.10 -2.91
C VAL A 112 22.43 -6.27 -3.78
N SER A 113 23.25 -7.17 -3.21
CA SER A 113 23.79 -8.33 -3.94
C SER A 113 22.75 -9.38 -4.31
N SER A 114 21.62 -9.43 -3.59
CA SER A 114 20.49 -10.32 -3.88
C SER A 114 19.58 -9.81 -5.01
N MET A 115 19.74 -8.55 -5.42
CA MET A 115 18.96 -7.93 -6.49
C MET A 115 19.48 -8.32 -7.89
N ALA A 116 18.60 -8.28 -8.89
CA ALA A 116 18.94 -8.68 -10.25
C ALA A 116 20.03 -7.78 -10.88
N ASP A 117 19.95 -6.47 -10.61
CA ASP A 117 20.95 -5.49 -11.01
C ASP A 117 20.90 -4.26 -10.09
N ILE A 118 21.83 -3.32 -10.31
CA ILE A 118 21.95 -2.10 -9.51
C ILE A 118 20.72 -1.19 -9.62
N LEU A 119 20.02 -1.16 -10.75
CA LEU A 119 18.81 -0.35 -10.90
C LEU A 119 17.67 -0.92 -10.06
N GLU A 120 17.58 -2.24 -9.96
CA GLU A 120 16.61 -2.89 -9.10
C GLU A 120 16.92 -2.69 -7.61
N ALA A 121 18.20 -2.70 -7.24
CA ALA A 121 18.64 -2.33 -5.90
C ALA A 121 18.30 -0.87 -5.55
N ILE A 122 18.54 0.08 -6.46
CA ILE A 122 18.20 1.50 -6.26
C ILE A 122 16.69 1.66 -6.03
N LYS A 123 15.84 0.99 -6.80
CA LYS A 123 14.39 1.05 -6.59
C LYS A 123 13.97 0.51 -5.21
N LEU A 124 14.62 -0.56 -4.75
CA LEU A 124 14.36 -1.10 -3.41
C LEU A 124 14.80 -0.10 -2.33
N GLU A 125 15.98 0.52 -2.50
CA GLU A 125 16.47 1.58 -1.62
C GLU A 125 15.52 2.77 -1.59
N ASP A 126 14.99 3.22 -2.73
CA ASP A 126 14.01 4.30 -2.82
C ASP A 126 12.73 3.96 -2.04
N CYS A 127 12.25 2.71 -2.11
CA CYS A 127 11.09 2.28 -1.32
C CYS A 127 11.35 2.42 0.19
N CYS A 128 12.51 1.96 0.64
CA CYS A 128 12.97 2.11 2.02
C CYS A 128 13.05 3.58 2.45
N ARG A 129 13.71 4.42 1.65
CA ARG A 129 13.91 5.85 1.95
C ARG A 129 12.58 6.60 2.03
N GLU A 130 11.64 6.30 1.13
CA GLU A 130 10.31 6.93 1.15
C GLU A 130 9.48 6.47 2.35
N ALA A 131 9.57 5.21 2.77
CA ALA A 131 8.92 4.74 3.99
C ALA A 131 9.49 5.44 5.23
N ILE A 132 10.82 5.49 5.37
CA ILE A 132 11.51 6.20 6.47
C ILE A 132 11.11 7.68 6.46
N ARG A 133 11.14 8.34 5.30
CA ARG A 133 10.71 9.74 5.16
C ARG A 133 9.25 9.93 5.58
N CYS A 134 8.36 9.01 5.22
CA CYS A 134 6.97 9.05 5.66
C CYS A 134 6.87 9.03 7.18
N CYS A 135 7.65 8.16 7.82
CA CYS A 135 7.75 8.08 9.27
C CYS A 135 8.12 9.43 9.87
N GLU A 136 9.23 10.01 9.41
CA GLU A 136 9.78 11.27 9.92
C GLU A 136 8.84 12.46 9.73
N GLN A 137 8.14 12.53 8.60
CA GLN A 137 7.36 13.71 8.23
C GLN A 137 5.91 13.64 8.69
N ASN A 138 5.30 12.45 8.70
CA ASN A 138 3.86 12.30 8.87
C ASN A 138 3.48 11.40 10.04
N LEU A 139 4.35 10.47 10.47
CA LEU A 139 4.00 9.50 11.52
C LEU A 139 4.65 9.81 12.87
N LYS A 140 5.74 10.57 12.95
CA LYS A 140 6.33 10.92 14.26
C LYS A 140 5.47 11.88 15.07
N HIS A 141 4.67 12.69 14.40
CA HIS A 141 3.70 13.54 15.06
C HIS A 141 2.43 12.76 15.31
N ASP A 142 1.86 12.91 16.49
CA ASP A 142 0.49 12.44 16.71
C ASP A 142 -0.44 13.39 15.98
N SER A 143 -1.13 12.86 14.98
CA SER A 143 -2.23 13.56 14.34
C SER A 143 -3.21 14.01 15.42
N PRO A 144 -3.80 15.22 15.33
CA PRO A 144 -4.82 15.63 16.28
C PRO A 144 -5.91 14.55 16.29
N VAL A 145 -6.04 13.88 17.44
CA VAL A 145 -7.08 12.89 17.71
C VAL A 145 -8.39 13.46 17.23
N SER A 146 -9.13 12.72 16.39
CA SER A 146 -10.53 13.03 16.05
C SER A 146 -11.25 13.44 17.33
N ILE A 147 -11.54 14.73 17.51
CA ILE A 147 -12.06 15.20 18.79
C ILE A 147 -13.53 14.84 18.83
N LYS A 148 -13.89 13.64 19.30
CA LYS A 148 -15.30 13.35 19.56
C LYS A 148 -15.84 14.32 20.63
N TYR A 149 -16.36 15.47 20.21
CA TYR A 149 -17.07 16.39 21.09
C TYR A 149 -18.49 15.87 21.31
N MET A 150 -18.82 15.68 22.59
CA MET A 150 -20.16 15.93 23.07
C MET A 150 -20.56 17.35 22.62
N ASN A 151 -21.69 17.50 21.91
CA ASN A 151 -22.42 18.75 21.59
C ASN A 151 -22.56 19.16 20.10
N GLY A 152 -22.84 18.20 19.20
CA GLY A 152 -23.80 18.44 18.10
C GLY A 152 -23.43 19.44 17.00
N THR A 153 -22.15 19.72 16.77
CA THR A 153 -21.67 20.41 15.55
C THR A 153 -20.83 19.43 14.72
N THR A 154 -20.99 19.45 13.39
CA THR A 154 -20.42 18.48 12.46
C THR A 154 -18.90 18.53 12.45
N GLU A 155 -18.26 17.54 13.09
CA GLU A 155 -16.82 17.29 13.01
C GLU A 155 -16.39 16.96 11.58
N GLU A 156 -15.29 17.55 11.12
CA GLU A 156 -14.57 17.03 9.97
C GLU A 156 -13.74 15.82 10.43
N SER A 157 -14.21 14.61 10.13
CA SER A 157 -13.43 13.39 10.35
C SER A 157 -12.07 13.52 9.66
N VAL A 158 -10.97 13.11 10.31
CA VAL A 158 -9.63 13.06 9.71
C VAL A 158 -9.14 11.62 9.71
N CYS A 159 -8.63 11.18 8.57
CA CYS A 159 -7.91 9.94 8.41
C CYS A 159 -6.45 10.15 8.76
N PRO A 160 -5.92 9.39 9.73
CA PRO A 160 -4.54 9.54 10.16
C PRO A 160 -3.59 9.17 9.04
N ALA A 161 -2.43 9.84 9.02
CA ALA A 161 -1.35 9.53 8.13
C ALA A 161 -0.92 8.06 8.24
N THR A 162 -0.51 7.48 7.11
CA THR A 162 -0.16 6.07 7.03
C THR A 162 0.77 5.79 5.84
N TRP A 163 1.36 4.59 5.84
CA TRP A 163 2.17 4.05 4.75
C TRP A 163 1.55 2.72 4.29
N ASP A 164 1.21 2.61 3.01
CA ASP A 164 0.52 1.44 2.47
C ASP A 164 1.48 0.35 1.91
N GLY A 165 2.79 0.57 2.02
CA GLY A 165 3.81 -0.27 1.41
C GLY A 165 4.41 0.29 0.12
N TRP A 166 3.82 1.36 -0.43
CA TRP A 166 4.36 2.06 -1.61
C TRP A 166 4.32 3.57 -1.50
N THR A 167 3.37 4.16 -0.80
CA THR A 167 3.15 5.61 -0.80
C THR A 167 2.76 6.10 0.58
N CYS A 168 3.27 7.28 0.92
CA CYS A 168 2.94 7.97 2.15
C CYS A 168 1.64 8.74 1.98
N PHE A 169 0.66 8.43 2.80
CA PHE A 169 -0.59 9.17 2.88
C PHE A 169 -0.50 10.10 4.09
N PRO A 170 -0.60 11.42 3.90
CA PRO A 170 -0.68 12.36 5.02
C PRO A 170 -2.07 12.31 5.66
N ASP A 171 -2.22 13.03 6.77
CA ASP A 171 -3.55 13.30 7.34
C ASP A 171 -4.48 13.86 6.28
N THR A 172 -5.66 13.26 6.15
CA THR A 172 -6.60 13.56 5.07
C THR A 172 -8.01 13.69 5.64
N LYS A 173 -8.81 14.65 5.18
CA LYS A 173 -10.20 14.74 5.59
C LYS A 173 -10.99 13.51 5.12
N GLY A 174 -11.75 12.90 6.02
CA GLY A 174 -12.61 11.77 5.73
C GLY A 174 -13.66 12.13 4.68
N GLY A 175 -13.80 11.26 3.68
CA GLY A 175 -14.62 11.51 2.49
C GLY A 175 -13.85 12.10 1.31
N ASP A 176 -12.64 12.63 1.50
CA ASP A 176 -11.83 13.13 0.39
C ASP A 176 -11.12 11.98 -0.35
N VAL A 177 -10.86 12.20 -1.65
CA VAL A 177 -10.07 11.29 -2.48
C VAL A 177 -8.70 11.91 -2.72
N VAL A 178 -7.66 11.23 -2.23
CA VAL A 178 -6.27 11.62 -2.47
C VAL A 178 -5.67 10.73 -3.55
N THR A 179 -5.01 11.36 -4.52
CA THR A 179 -4.40 10.66 -5.66
C THR A 179 -2.90 10.91 -5.68
N PHE A 180 -2.13 9.84 -5.84
CA PHE A 180 -0.68 9.89 -6.00
C PHE A 180 -0.26 9.18 -7.30
N LYS A 181 0.85 9.62 -7.87
CA LYS A 181 1.51 8.86 -8.93
C LYS A 181 2.23 7.67 -8.31
N CYS A 182 2.03 6.47 -8.85
CA CYS A 182 2.76 5.29 -8.41
C CYS A 182 4.27 5.53 -8.52
N PRO A 183 5.05 5.25 -7.47
CA PRO A 183 6.49 5.41 -7.53
C PRO A 183 7.13 4.33 -8.41
N PRO A 184 8.33 4.58 -8.97
CA PRO A 184 9.03 3.64 -9.85
C PRO A 184 9.19 2.22 -9.28
N TYR A 185 9.36 2.11 -7.96
CA TYR A 185 9.53 0.82 -7.29
C TYR A 185 8.24 -0.01 -7.15
N ALA A 186 7.07 0.62 -7.25
CA ALA A 186 5.77 -0.06 -7.18
C ALA A 186 5.38 -0.75 -8.50
N TYR A 187 6.05 -0.43 -9.62
CA TYR A 187 5.78 -1.07 -10.90
C TYR A 187 6.28 -2.52 -10.90
N LYS A 188 5.36 -3.44 -11.21
CA LYS A 188 5.61 -4.89 -11.31
C LYS A 188 6.16 -5.33 -12.67
N GLY A 189 6.38 -4.38 -13.58
CA GLY A 189 6.99 -4.58 -14.89
C GLY A 189 7.87 -3.39 -15.23
N ARG A 190 8.72 -3.53 -16.26
CA ARG A 190 9.41 -2.34 -16.81
C ARG A 190 8.32 -1.39 -17.31
N PRO A 191 8.32 -0.10 -16.96
CA PRO A 191 7.65 0.86 -17.81
C PRO A 191 8.38 0.78 -19.15
N GLU A 192 7.78 0.09 -20.12
CA GLU A 192 8.22 0.20 -21.51
C GLU A 192 8.01 1.66 -21.87
N CYS A 193 9.12 2.41 -21.97
CA CYS A 193 9.10 3.64 -22.74
C CYS A 193 8.66 3.24 -24.15
N THR A 194 7.44 3.62 -24.52
CA THR A 194 7.00 3.62 -25.92
C THR A 194 7.40 4.92 -26.58
#